data_AF-A9UZP6-F1
#
_entry.id   AF-A9UZP6-F1
#
_cell.length_a   1.000
_cell.length_b   1.000
_cell.length_c   1.000
_cell.angle_alpha   90.00
_cell.angle_beta   90.00
_cell.angle_gamma   90.00
#
_symmetry.space_group_name_H-M   'P 1'
#
loop_
_entity.id
_entity.type
_entity.pdbx_description
1 polymer ?
#
loop_
_entity_poly.entity_id
_entity_poly.type
_entity_poly.pdbx_seq_one_letter_code
_entity_poly.pdbx_strand_id
1 'polypeptide(L)'
;MWSCGAAAAAVVAVVVLASPATATVARFVEQTDVQTTYASVFYVESDDSYVVKTENHPWDGDFEKDEAVRIKYTPGYLVAGWDQLHVKSNSAMDDATVAYAAGYGEAQLTAEMIYNYAYNNGYDTFTPNDKLADYLAKNQAFMAASIASNRSDANGYWYHVDLILRQLQGVCDGYNSSDFAKSFPLPCESMLAINLMGDMEDLSDALASSDEWYTEDRFFRATHCSALVKLVGGASSPSDIYISQDTWSSLNSMTRIMKRYDLNFLQAKGADDRIAGSSIVFSSYPGSLYSGDDFYLTSAGMAVIETTIGNSNPELYQYIVPDTVLEWIRNIMANRLASNSQTWYEVYRQFNSGTYNNMNMILDYKQFKPQEALQDELLTIVEQIPGTVTKTDVTGYLRNMTYWGSYNVAFDQNIRELSGANQAEQLYGPWFSYWNTSRALIFAREQKNVSSLEDLKRLMRLNQFKTDPLSVQTATCEYRGWTNCTPAYTAENVIATRGDLNDPNGIYSLSSFGLRNHVATDSKISTFSTYDSNNLNVWAISGPTNGPPPNQPVFNWSTSYYKDTRHRGMPEAFDFDWVNFNWPF
;
A
#
# COMPACT_ATOMS: atom_id res chain seq x y z
N MET A 1 15.50 -20.06 -5.69
CA MET A 1 16.95 -20.04 -5.37
C MET A 1 17.68 -19.73 -6.66
N TRP A 2 18.14 -18.50 -6.81
CA TRP A 2 18.62 -17.95 -8.06
C TRP A 2 20.11 -18.28 -8.22
N SER A 3 20.46 -19.17 -9.15
CA SER A 3 21.86 -19.41 -9.52
C SER A 3 22.29 -18.41 -10.59
N CYS A 4 23.24 -17.52 -10.27
CA CYS A 4 23.91 -16.67 -11.26
C CYS A 4 24.67 -17.52 -12.28
N GLY A 5 24.14 -17.60 -13.50
CA GLY A 5 24.86 -18.08 -14.69
C GLY A 5 25.39 -16.90 -15.49
N ALA A 6 26.71 -16.72 -15.50
CA ALA A 6 27.39 -15.73 -16.33
C ALA A 6 27.41 -16.17 -17.81
N ALA A 7 27.05 -15.28 -18.73
CA ALA A 7 27.39 -15.43 -20.16
C ALA A 7 27.55 -14.08 -20.88
N ALA A 8 28.81 -13.85 -21.27
CA ALA A 8 29.39 -13.06 -22.36
C ALA A 8 28.56 -11.98 -23.11
N ALA A 9 29.15 -10.78 -23.13
CA ALA A 9 28.78 -9.65 -23.97
C ALA A 9 28.94 -9.94 -25.47
N ALA A 10 27.90 -9.59 -26.24
CA ALA A 10 27.99 -9.36 -27.68
C ALA A 10 27.36 -8.00 -28.00
N VAL A 11 28.20 -7.05 -28.41
CA VAL A 11 27.82 -5.71 -28.86
C VAL A 11 27.20 -5.85 -30.26
N VAL A 12 25.90 -5.55 -30.38
CA VAL A 12 25.24 -5.30 -31.67
C VAL A 12 24.64 -3.91 -31.63
N ALA A 13 25.24 -3.00 -32.40
CA ALA A 13 24.69 -1.68 -32.65
C ALA A 13 23.41 -1.82 -33.48
N VAL A 14 22.27 -1.38 -32.92
CA VAL A 14 21.01 -1.25 -33.66
C VAL A 14 20.69 0.23 -33.80
N VAL A 15 20.58 0.63 -35.06
CA VAL A 15 20.26 1.98 -35.54
C VAL A 15 18.86 2.37 -35.07
N VAL A 16 18.78 3.51 -34.38
CA VAL A 16 17.53 4.15 -33.96
C VAL A 16 16.80 4.66 -35.21
N LEU A 17 15.69 4.01 -35.57
CA LEU A 17 14.68 4.59 -36.44
C LEU A 17 13.48 4.97 -35.56
N ALA A 18 13.32 6.28 -35.35
CA ALA A 18 12.17 6.87 -34.70
C ALA A 18 10.90 6.54 -35.50
N SER A 19 9.88 6.02 -34.82
CA SER A 19 8.51 5.98 -35.35
C SER A 19 7.58 6.68 -34.36
N PRO A 20 6.83 7.71 -34.76
CA PRO A 20 5.82 8.33 -33.93
C PRO A 20 4.50 7.59 -34.13
N ALA A 21 3.99 6.96 -33.08
CA ALA A 21 2.61 6.50 -33.05
C ALA A 21 2.05 6.62 -31.62
N THR A 22 1.62 7.83 -31.30
CA THR A 22 0.55 8.09 -30.34
C THR A 22 -0.70 7.33 -30.80
N ALA A 23 -0.99 6.19 -30.20
CA ALA A 23 -2.29 5.53 -30.32
C ALA A 23 -3.08 5.78 -29.04
N THR A 24 -3.63 6.98 -28.92
CA THR A 24 -4.69 7.29 -27.96
C THR A 24 -5.96 6.64 -28.48
N VAL A 25 -6.31 5.47 -27.95
CA VAL A 25 -7.66 4.90 -28.09
C VAL A 25 -8.19 4.66 -26.68
N ALA A 26 -8.67 5.73 -26.05
CA ALA A 26 -9.62 5.59 -24.96
C ALA A 26 -10.93 5.08 -25.59
N ARG A 27 -11.15 3.76 -25.58
CA ARG A 27 -12.51 3.23 -25.77
C ARG A 27 -13.27 3.62 -24.50
N PHE A 28 -14.38 4.36 -24.68
CA PHE A 28 -15.42 4.42 -23.66
C PHE A 28 -15.93 2.99 -23.49
N VAL A 29 -15.49 2.30 -22.44
CA VAL A 29 -16.03 1.00 -22.05
C VAL A 29 -17.35 1.30 -21.34
N GLU A 30 -18.47 1.00 -21.98
CA GLU A 30 -19.77 1.03 -21.28
C GLU A 30 -19.75 -0.04 -20.18
N GLN A 31 -20.47 0.18 -19.08
CA GLN A 31 -20.53 -0.72 -17.92
C GLN A 31 -20.94 -2.18 -18.27
N THR A 32 -21.48 -2.39 -19.47
CA THR A 32 -21.88 -3.69 -20.05
C THR A 32 -20.73 -4.52 -20.65
N ASP A 33 -19.53 -3.96 -20.82
CA ASP A 33 -18.39 -4.64 -21.46
C ASP A 33 -17.35 -5.21 -20.46
N VAL A 34 -17.56 -5.06 -19.15
CA VAL A 34 -16.65 -5.62 -18.12
C VAL A 34 -16.92 -7.12 -17.96
N GLN A 35 -16.20 -7.94 -18.72
CA GLN A 35 -16.29 -9.39 -18.61
C GLN A 35 -15.39 -9.93 -17.50
N THR A 36 -16.00 -10.64 -16.54
CA THR A 36 -15.26 -11.35 -15.49
C THR A 36 -14.70 -12.66 -16.04
N THR A 37 -13.42 -12.92 -15.75
CA THR A 37 -12.72 -14.16 -16.06
C THR A 37 -12.65 -15.03 -14.82
N TYR A 38 -13.03 -16.30 -14.95
CA TYR A 38 -12.79 -17.33 -13.95
C TYR A 38 -11.62 -18.19 -14.44
N ALA A 39 -10.73 -18.61 -13.55
CA ALA A 39 -9.60 -19.45 -13.92
C ALA A 39 -9.15 -20.38 -12.80
N SER A 40 -8.76 -21.59 -13.19
CA SER A 40 -8.27 -22.64 -12.29
C SER A 40 -6.80 -22.90 -12.60
N VAL A 41 -5.95 -22.91 -11.57
CA VAL A 41 -4.52 -23.20 -11.70
C VAL A 41 -4.26 -24.61 -11.20
N PHE A 42 -3.84 -25.49 -12.10
CA PHE A 42 -3.53 -26.88 -11.82
C PHE A 42 -2.03 -27.08 -11.65
N TYR A 43 -1.64 -27.86 -10.66
CA TYR A 43 -0.27 -28.35 -10.50
C TYR A 43 -0.10 -29.67 -11.26
N VAL A 44 0.97 -29.79 -12.04
CA VAL A 44 1.27 -30.99 -12.83
C VAL A 44 2.53 -31.66 -12.26
N GLU A 45 2.34 -32.71 -11.48
CA GLU A 45 3.42 -33.40 -10.76
C GLU A 45 4.49 -34.00 -11.70
N SER A 46 4.10 -34.44 -12.91
CA SER A 46 5.01 -35.15 -13.82
C SER A 46 6.19 -34.31 -14.31
N ASP A 47 6.03 -32.99 -14.37
CA ASP A 47 7.04 -32.05 -14.86
C ASP A 47 7.20 -30.79 -13.99
N ASP A 48 6.64 -30.82 -12.76
CA ASP A 48 6.68 -29.72 -11.78
C ASP A 48 6.21 -28.38 -12.37
N SER A 49 5.14 -28.43 -13.19
CA SER A 49 4.61 -27.27 -13.90
C SER A 49 3.22 -26.84 -13.42
N TYR A 50 2.78 -25.68 -13.87
CA TYR A 50 1.48 -25.10 -13.54
C TYR A 50 0.73 -24.73 -14.81
N VAL A 51 -0.56 -25.06 -14.86
CA VAL A 51 -1.43 -24.80 -16.03
C VAL A 51 -2.63 -23.97 -15.59
N VAL A 52 -2.80 -22.81 -16.20
CA VAL A 52 -4.00 -21.97 -16.02
C VAL A 52 -5.05 -22.39 -17.05
N LYS A 53 -6.24 -22.74 -16.59
CA LYS A 53 -7.42 -22.98 -17.44
C LYS A 53 -8.46 -21.90 -17.16
N THR A 54 -8.82 -21.13 -18.18
CA THR A 54 -9.90 -20.14 -18.07
C THR A 54 -11.26 -20.77 -18.30
N GLU A 55 -12.26 -20.24 -17.60
CA GLU A 55 -13.63 -20.72 -17.56
C GLU A 55 -14.59 -19.55 -17.82
N ASN A 56 -15.70 -19.84 -18.50
CA ASN A 56 -16.72 -18.82 -18.83
C ASN A 56 -17.84 -18.73 -17.78
N HIS A 57 -17.75 -19.49 -16.70
CA HIS A 57 -18.73 -19.55 -15.62
C HIS A 57 -18.01 -19.72 -14.26
N PRO A 58 -18.67 -19.36 -13.14
CA PRO A 58 -18.23 -19.76 -11.81
C PRO A 58 -18.11 -21.29 -11.69
N TRP A 59 -17.35 -21.75 -10.70
CA TRP A 59 -17.14 -23.17 -10.46
C TRP A 59 -18.33 -23.83 -9.77
N ASP A 60 -18.69 -25.04 -10.21
CA ASP A 60 -19.64 -25.92 -9.55
C ASP A 60 -18.90 -27.03 -8.78
N GLY A 61 -19.06 -27.08 -7.45
CA GLY A 61 -18.54 -28.16 -6.61
C GLY A 61 -17.13 -27.94 -6.03
N ASP A 62 -16.59 -29.01 -5.45
CA ASP A 62 -15.30 -29.01 -4.74
C ASP A 62 -14.12 -28.83 -5.70
N PHE A 63 -12.94 -28.53 -5.14
CA PHE A 63 -11.70 -28.47 -5.90
C PHE A 63 -11.36 -29.85 -6.50
N GLU A 64 -10.84 -29.86 -7.72
CA GLU A 64 -10.20 -31.07 -8.25
C GLU A 64 -8.92 -31.39 -7.48
N LYS A 65 -8.49 -32.66 -7.52
CA LYS A 65 -7.35 -33.15 -6.75
C LYS A 65 -6.07 -32.32 -6.97
N ASP A 66 -5.81 -31.95 -8.22
CA ASP A 66 -4.58 -31.27 -8.64
C ASP A 66 -4.82 -29.76 -8.89
N GLU A 67 -6.00 -29.25 -8.54
CA GLU A 67 -6.36 -27.83 -8.65
C GLU A 67 -5.88 -27.08 -7.41
N ALA A 68 -4.89 -26.20 -7.57
CA ALA A 68 -4.25 -25.49 -6.46
C ALA A 68 -5.02 -24.25 -6.05
N VAL A 69 -5.45 -23.43 -7.02
CA VAL A 69 -6.21 -22.21 -6.78
C VAL A 69 -7.25 -21.96 -7.86
N ARG A 70 -8.34 -21.29 -7.45
CA ARG A 70 -9.36 -20.69 -8.30
C ARG A 70 -9.20 -19.18 -8.25
N ILE A 71 -9.34 -18.50 -9.37
CA ILE A 71 -9.14 -17.05 -9.49
C ILE A 71 -10.29 -16.42 -10.26
N LYS A 72 -10.94 -15.45 -9.65
CA LYS A 72 -11.94 -14.59 -10.30
C LYS A 72 -11.31 -13.21 -10.50
N TYR A 73 -11.26 -12.76 -11.75
CA TYR A 73 -10.70 -11.47 -12.12
C TYR A 73 -11.71 -10.64 -12.91
N THR A 74 -11.97 -9.42 -12.46
CA THR A 74 -12.89 -8.48 -13.10
C THR A 74 -12.11 -7.21 -13.49
N PRO A 75 -11.86 -6.95 -14.78
CA PRO A 75 -11.07 -5.82 -15.27
C PRO A 75 -11.88 -4.52 -15.28
N GLY A 76 -12.30 -4.05 -14.10
CA GLY A 76 -13.15 -2.87 -13.91
C GLY A 76 -12.43 -1.52 -13.93
N TYR A 77 -11.09 -1.49 -14.05
CA TYR A 77 -10.28 -0.29 -13.82
C TYR A 77 -10.68 0.93 -14.65
N LEU A 78 -10.96 0.78 -15.94
CA LEU A 78 -11.34 1.90 -16.81
C LEU A 78 -12.74 2.48 -16.53
N VAL A 79 -13.60 1.73 -15.84
CA VAL A 79 -14.99 2.13 -15.56
C VAL A 79 -15.14 2.61 -14.11
N ALA A 80 -14.50 1.92 -13.16
CA ALA A 80 -14.68 2.14 -11.73
C ALA A 80 -13.40 2.60 -11.02
N GLY A 81 -12.29 2.72 -11.74
CA GLY A 81 -10.98 3.07 -11.19
C GLY A 81 -10.30 1.93 -10.42
N TRP A 82 -10.87 0.73 -10.43
CA TRP A 82 -10.36 -0.47 -9.78
C TRP A 82 -10.63 -1.73 -10.60
N ASP A 83 -9.61 -2.57 -10.77
CA ASP A 83 -9.83 -3.99 -11.03
C ASP A 83 -10.20 -4.73 -9.74
N GLN A 84 -10.77 -5.93 -9.87
CA GLN A 84 -11.03 -6.83 -8.74
C GLN A 84 -10.39 -8.19 -8.99
N LEU A 85 -9.68 -8.71 -8.00
CA LEU A 85 -9.06 -10.03 -8.03
C LEU A 85 -9.40 -10.80 -6.77
N HIS A 86 -9.98 -11.99 -6.92
CA HIS A 86 -10.23 -12.91 -5.82
C HIS A 86 -9.52 -14.23 -6.11
N VAL A 87 -8.57 -14.61 -5.26
CA VAL A 87 -7.86 -15.90 -5.31
C VAL A 87 -8.33 -16.76 -4.15
N LYS A 88 -8.74 -18.00 -4.43
CA LYS A 88 -9.16 -18.99 -3.42
C LYS A 88 -8.35 -20.27 -3.56
N SER A 89 -7.81 -20.73 -2.45
CA SER A 89 -6.94 -21.91 -2.37
C SER A 89 -7.67 -23.22 -2.12
N ASN A 90 -7.14 -24.30 -2.69
CA ASN A 90 -7.48 -25.66 -2.32
C ASN A 90 -6.74 -26.07 -1.04
N SER A 91 -7.47 -26.16 0.07
CA SER A 91 -6.88 -26.51 1.39
C SER A 91 -6.30 -27.93 1.49
N ALA A 92 -6.56 -28.80 0.50
CA ALA A 92 -6.01 -30.14 0.42
C ALA A 92 -4.62 -30.21 -0.22
N MET A 93 -4.19 -29.14 -0.90
CA MET A 93 -2.87 -29.06 -1.54
C MET A 93 -1.80 -28.55 -0.57
N ASP A 94 -0.53 -28.82 -0.87
CA ASP A 94 0.60 -28.27 -0.12
C ASP A 94 0.67 -26.75 -0.27
N ASP A 95 0.85 -26.05 0.85
CA ASP A 95 0.85 -24.58 0.89
C ASP A 95 1.92 -23.96 -0.01
N ALA A 96 3.06 -24.63 -0.23
CA ALA A 96 4.11 -24.11 -1.12
C ALA A 96 3.67 -24.16 -2.59
N THR A 97 2.95 -25.21 -2.98
CA THR A 97 2.31 -25.33 -4.30
C THR A 97 1.22 -24.27 -4.46
N VAL A 98 0.36 -24.10 -3.44
CA VAL A 98 -0.71 -23.09 -3.45
C VAL A 98 -0.13 -21.67 -3.55
N ALA A 99 0.89 -21.35 -2.77
CA ALA A 99 1.51 -20.03 -2.77
C ALA A 99 2.09 -19.68 -4.15
N TYR A 100 2.84 -20.60 -4.76
CA TYR A 100 3.34 -20.41 -6.12
C TYR A 100 2.19 -20.28 -7.14
N ALA A 101 1.20 -21.18 -7.09
CA ALA A 101 0.06 -21.17 -8.01
C ALA A 101 -0.76 -19.87 -7.93
N ALA A 102 -0.95 -19.33 -6.72
CA ALA A 102 -1.64 -18.06 -6.50
C ALA A 102 -0.95 -16.91 -7.25
N GLY A 103 0.37 -16.78 -7.11
CA GLY A 103 1.15 -15.78 -7.84
C GLY A 103 1.15 -16.02 -9.35
N TYR A 104 1.31 -17.28 -9.76
CA TYR A 104 1.36 -17.68 -11.17
C TYR A 104 0.07 -17.35 -11.92
N GLY A 105 -1.07 -17.75 -11.35
CA GLY A 105 -2.37 -17.47 -11.95
C GLY A 105 -2.74 -15.99 -11.94
N GLU A 106 -2.45 -15.27 -10.85
CA GLU A 106 -2.64 -13.82 -10.80
C GLU A 106 -1.89 -13.12 -11.93
N ALA A 107 -0.61 -13.44 -12.10
CA ALA A 107 0.22 -12.77 -13.10
C ALA A 107 -0.17 -13.12 -14.53
N GLN A 108 -0.64 -14.35 -14.79
CA GLN A 108 -1.19 -14.72 -16.09
C GLN A 108 -2.44 -13.90 -16.45
N LEU A 109 -3.38 -13.74 -15.51
CA LEU A 109 -4.64 -13.02 -15.75
C LEU A 109 -4.47 -11.50 -15.78
N THR A 110 -3.44 -10.98 -15.12
CA THR A 110 -3.22 -9.54 -14.96
C THR A 110 -1.97 -9.03 -15.69
N ALA A 111 -1.38 -9.82 -16.60
CA ALA A 111 -0.10 -9.51 -17.26
C ALA A 111 -0.04 -8.12 -17.88
N GLU A 112 -1.08 -7.69 -18.61
CA GLU A 112 -1.11 -6.35 -19.19
C GLU A 112 -1.07 -5.25 -18.11
N MET A 113 -1.82 -5.44 -17.02
CA MET A 113 -1.88 -4.49 -15.91
C MET A 113 -0.56 -4.44 -15.13
N ILE A 114 0.11 -5.57 -14.94
CA ILE A 114 1.46 -5.64 -14.36
C ILE A 114 2.43 -4.82 -15.21
N TYR A 115 2.42 -4.99 -16.53
CA TYR A 115 3.29 -4.21 -17.41
C TYR A 115 2.98 -2.72 -17.37
N ASN A 116 1.70 -2.35 -17.44
CA ASN A 116 1.30 -0.94 -17.39
C ASN A 116 1.77 -0.30 -16.08
N TYR A 117 1.56 -0.95 -14.94
CA TYR A 117 2.03 -0.46 -13.65
C TYR A 117 3.57 -0.37 -13.59
N ALA A 118 4.27 -1.41 -14.05
CA ALA A 118 5.73 -1.42 -14.10
C ALA A 118 6.28 -0.29 -14.97
N TYR A 119 5.74 -0.11 -16.19
CA TYR A 119 6.14 0.93 -17.13
C TYR A 119 5.90 2.33 -16.57
N ASN A 120 4.72 2.56 -15.97
CA ASN A 120 4.33 3.86 -15.44
C ASN A 120 5.21 4.30 -14.27
N ASN A 121 5.70 3.36 -13.48
CA ASN A 121 6.56 3.63 -12.31
C ASN A 121 8.05 3.37 -12.59
N GLY A 122 8.44 3.10 -13.83
CA GLY A 122 9.83 2.90 -14.24
C GLY A 122 10.44 1.56 -13.83
N TYR A 123 9.64 0.63 -13.31
CA TYR A 123 10.07 -0.72 -12.94
C TYR A 123 10.38 -1.60 -14.16
N ASP A 124 9.86 -1.25 -15.34
CA ASP A 124 10.18 -1.91 -16.62
C ASP A 124 11.65 -1.82 -16.99
N THR A 125 12.31 -0.75 -16.54
CA THR A 125 13.74 -0.50 -16.74
C THR A 125 14.53 -0.58 -15.43
N PHE A 126 13.96 -1.15 -14.37
CA PHE A 126 14.60 -1.21 -13.07
C PHE A 126 15.94 -1.98 -13.16
N THR A 127 17.01 -1.29 -12.80
CA THR A 127 18.33 -1.89 -12.63
C THR A 127 18.90 -1.35 -11.33
N PRO A 128 19.07 -2.18 -10.28
CA PRO A 128 19.64 -1.72 -9.03
C PRO A 128 21.08 -1.27 -9.26
N ASN A 129 21.49 -0.18 -8.60
CA ASN A 129 22.90 0.19 -8.56
C ASN A 129 23.72 -0.85 -7.76
N ASP A 130 25.05 -0.81 -7.85
CA ASP A 130 25.93 -1.82 -7.22
C ASP A 130 25.67 -2.01 -5.73
N LYS A 131 25.36 -0.94 -4.99
CA LYS A 131 25.09 -1.00 -3.55
C LYS A 131 23.75 -1.66 -3.25
N LEU A 132 22.71 -1.30 -3.98
CA LEU A 132 21.39 -1.91 -3.84
C LEU A 132 21.42 -3.38 -4.28
N ALA A 133 22.13 -3.69 -5.36
CA ALA A 133 22.31 -5.06 -5.83
C ALA A 133 23.03 -5.94 -4.79
N ASP A 134 24.11 -5.43 -4.18
CA ASP A 134 24.83 -6.12 -3.09
C ASP A 134 23.95 -6.28 -1.84
N TYR A 135 23.21 -5.24 -1.45
CA TYR A 135 22.27 -5.30 -0.32
C TYR A 135 21.20 -6.39 -0.55
N LEU A 136 20.52 -6.35 -1.70
CA LEU A 136 19.45 -7.30 -2.03
C LEU A 136 19.99 -8.73 -2.14
N ALA A 137 21.17 -8.93 -2.74
CA ALA A 137 21.79 -10.25 -2.83
C ALA A 137 22.09 -10.85 -1.44
N LYS A 138 22.65 -10.04 -0.53
CA LYS A 138 22.90 -10.46 0.86
C LYS A 138 21.60 -10.71 1.63
N ASN A 139 20.59 -9.86 1.45
CA ASN A 139 19.30 -10.00 2.10
C ASN A 139 18.59 -11.30 1.66
N GLN A 140 18.59 -11.58 0.36
CA GLN A 140 18.06 -12.84 -0.17
C GLN A 140 18.85 -14.05 0.35
N ALA A 141 20.18 -13.96 0.43
CA ALA A 141 21.01 -15.03 0.98
C ALA A 141 20.72 -15.28 2.47
N PHE A 142 20.55 -14.21 3.26
CA PHE A 142 20.15 -14.28 4.67
C PHE A 142 18.79 -14.98 4.84
N MET A 143 17.77 -14.56 4.07
CA MET A 143 16.45 -15.19 4.12
C MET A 143 16.52 -16.66 3.70
N ALA A 144 17.26 -17.00 2.63
CA ALA A 144 17.41 -18.38 2.18
C ALA A 144 18.08 -19.28 3.24
N ALA A 145 19.15 -18.81 3.88
CA ALA A 145 19.83 -19.53 4.95
C ALA A 145 18.94 -19.72 6.19
N SER A 146 18.16 -18.69 6.53
CA SER A 146 17.25 -18.72 7.67
C SER A 146 16.06 -19.66 7.42
N ILE A 147 15.49 -19.66 6.21
CA ILE A 147 14.49 -20.66 5.80
C ILE A 147 15.06 -22.07 5.90
N ALA A 148 16.25 -22.33 5.33
CA ALA A 148 16.85 -23.65 5.35
C ALA A 148 17.05 -24.20 6.78
N SER A 149 17.36 -23.31 7.73
CA SER A 149 17.62 -23.67 9.12
C SER A 149 16.36 -23.78 9.98
N ASN A 150 15.37 -22.90 9.73
CA ASN A 150 14.30 -22.61 10.70
C ASN A 150 12.88 -22.79 10.12
N ARG A 151 12.71 -23.28 8.89
CA ARG A 151 11.38 -23.44 8.24
C ARG A 151 10.40 -24.32 9.03
N SER A 152 10.89 -25.22 9.87
CA SER A 152 10.04 -26.13 10.66
C SER A 152 9.81 -25.63 12.09
N ASP A 153 10.18 -24.39 12.40
CA ASP A 153 9.94 -23.78 13.70
C ASP A 153 8.44 -23.66 13.99
N ALA A 154 8.07 -23.93 15.24
CA ALA A 154 6.67 -23.96 15.67
C ALA A 154 5.98 -22.59 15.58
N ASN A 155 6.73 -21.48 15.56
CA ASN A 155 6.17 -20.14 15.38
C ASN A 155 5.74 -19.84 13.93
N GLY A 156 6.13 -20.67 12.97
CA GLY A 156 5.75 -20.52 11.55
C GLY A 156 6.41 -19.37 10.80
N TYR A 157 7.27 -18.56 11.43
CA TYR A 157 7.78 -17.32 10.81
C TYR A 157 8.50 -17.58 9.48
N TRP A 158 9.54 -18.41 9.51
CA TRP A 158 10.32 -18.74 8.30
C TRP A 158 9.58 -19.67 7.33
N TYR A 159 8.52 -20.35 7.78
CA TYR A 159 7.60 -21.05 6.90
C TYR A 159 6.84 -20.05 6.02
N HIS A 160 6.27 -19.00 6.62
CA HIS A 160 5.53 -17.98 5.88
C HIS A 160 6.44 -17.09 5.02
N VAL A 161 7.68 -16.81 5.42
CA VAL A 161 8.66 -16.16 4.51
C VAL A 161 8.88 -17.00 3.25
N ASP A 162 9.06 -18.32 3.37
CA ASP A 162 9.19 -19.22 2.20
C ASP A 162 7.94 -19.17 1.31
N LEU A 163 6.73 -19.20 1.88
CA LEU A 163 5.49 -19.11 1.12
C LEU A 163 5.38 -17.78 0.35
N ILE A 164 5.73 -16.64 0.97
CA ILE A 164 5.69 -15.32 0.32
C ILE A 164 6.69 -15.26 -0.85
N LEU A 165 7.92 -15.73 -0.65
CA LEU A 165 8.93 -15.75 -1.71
C LEU A 165 8.56 -16.68 -2.87
N ARG A 166 7.86 -17.79 -2.59
CA ARG A 166 7.30 -18.67 -3.62
C ARG A 166 6.16 -18.04 -4.39
N GLN A 167 5.30 -17.28 -3.71
CA GLN A 167 4.24 -16.52 -4.38
C GLN A 167 4.83 -15.44 -5.30
N LEU A 168 5.89 -14.75 -4.88
CA LEU A 168 6.59 -13.77 -5.73
C LEU A 168 7.25 -14.43 -6.94
N GLN A 169 7.88 -15.59 -6.73
CA GLN A 169 8.41 -16.39 -7.84
C GLN A 169 7.30 -16.79 -8.82
N GLY A 170 6.15 -17.23 -8.29
CA GLY A 170 4.94 -17.52 -9.07
C GLY A 170 4.51 -16.31 -9.91
N VAL A 171 4.47 -15.10 -9.34
CA VAL A 171 4.15 -13.87 -10.10
C VAL A 171 5.11 -13.68 -11.28
N CYS A 172 6.41 -13.86 -11.07
CA CYS A 172 7.34 -13.70 -12.17
C CYS A 172 7.17 -14.75 -13.27
N ASP A 173 7.11 -16.02 -12.89
CA ASP A 173 7.04 -17.12 -13.86
C ASP A 173 5.67 -17.11 -14.57
N GLY A 174 4.61 -16.73 -13.86
CA GLY A 174 3.28 -16.50 -14.42
C GLY A 174 3.28 -15.39 -15.46
N TYR A 175 3.87 -14.23 -15.13
CA TYR A 175 4.01 -13.14 -16.10
C TYR A 175 4.79 -13.58 -17.34
N ASN A 176 5.99 -14.14 -17.15
CA ASN A 176 6.90 -14.50 -18.24
C ASN A 176 6.38 -15.64 -19.13
N SER A 177 5.46 -16.46 -18.61
CA SER A 177 4.79 -17.50 -19.40
C SER A 177 3.55 -17.02 -20.16
N SER A 178 3.05 -15.80 -19.87
CA SER A 178 1.89 -15.23 -20.55
C SER A 178 2.19 -14.89 -22.01
N ASP A 179 1.16 -14.91 -22.86
CA ASP A 179 1.27 -14.45 -24.25
C ASP A 179 1.63 -12.97 -24.35
N PHE A 180 1.21 -12.16 -23.37
CA PHE A 180 1.50 -10.72 -23.32
C PHE A 180 3.00 -10.45 -23.17
N ALA A 181 3.69 -11.18 -22.29
CA ALA A 181 5.12 -11.01 -22.02
C ALA A 181 6.01 -11.28 -23.25
N LYS A 182 5.53 -12.04 -24.25
CA LYS A 182 6.24 -12.25 -25.52
C LYS A 182 6.50 -10.94 -26.28
N SER A 183 5.60 -9.97 -26.14
CA SER A 183 5.71 -8.64 -26.74
C SER A 183 6.20 -7.57 -25.77
N PHE A 184 6.02 -7.80 -24.47
CA PHE A 184 6.34 -6.87 -23.40
C PHE A 184 7.11 -7.61 -22.29
N PRO A 185 8.37 -7.98 -22.50
CA PRO A 185 9.12 -8.75 -21.49
C PRO A 185 9.44 -7.89 -20.26
N LEU A 186 9.38 -8.50 -19.08
CA LEU A 186 9.86 -7.92 -17.83
C LEU A 186 10.79 -8.90 -17.12
N PRO A 187 11.95 -8.46 -16.60
CA PRO A 187 12.76 -9.29 -15.72
C PRO A 187 12.02 -9.52 -14.39
N CYS A 188 12.32 -10.61 -13.66
CA CYS A 188 11.72 -10.84 -12.35
C CYS A 188 12.12 -9.77 -11.32
N GLU A 189 13.26 -9.13 -11.54
CA GLU A 189 13.71 -7.97 -10.80
C GLU A 189 12.68 -6.83 -10.84
N SER A 190 11.91 -6.69 -11.92
CA SER A 190 10.77 -5.76 -11.97
C SER A 190 9.66 -6.15 -11.01
N MET A 191 9.36 -7.46 -10.87
CA MET A 191 8.34 -7.94 -9.92
C MET A 191 8.78 -7.74 -8.47
N LEU A 192 10.07 -7.96 -8.19
CA LEU A 192 10.65 -7.62 -6.90
C LEU A 192 10.56 -6.10 -6.67
N ALA A 193 10.95 -5.27 -7.64
CA ALA A 193 10.92 -3.81 -7.50
C ALA A 193 9.53 -3.26 -7.21
N ILE A 194 8.48 -3.82 -7.82
CA ILE A 194 7.07 -3.50 -7.50
C ILE A 194 6.79 -3.74 -6.01
N ASN A 195 7.27 -4.85 -5.45
CA ASN A 195 7.05 -5.19 -4.05
C ASN A 195 7.98 -4.44 -3.07
N LEU A 196 9.05 -3.82 -3.58
CA LEU A 196 9.97 -2.99 -2.78
C LEU A 196 9.52 -1.53 -2.69
N MET A 197 8.38 -1.14 -3.27
CA MET A 197 8.06 0.27 -3.57
C MET A 197 8.24 1.23 -2.37
N GLY A 198 7.78 0.87 -1.17
CA GLY A 198 7.96 1.71 0.01
C GLY A 198 9.26 1.44 0.78
N ASP A 199 9.79 0.21 0.77
CA ASP A 199 11.12 -0.08 1.33
C ASP A 199 12.21 0.74 0.62
N MET A 200 12.02 1.04 -0.67
CA MET A 200 12.91 1.85 -1.48
C MET A 200 13.01 3.31 -1.01
N GLU A 201 12.03 3.84 -0.27
CA GLU A 201 12.10 5.20 0.29
C GLU A 201 13.27 5.34 1.27
N ASP A 202 13.45 4.36 2.15
CA ASP A 202 14.54 4.36 3.14
C ASP A 202 15.83 3.73 2.58
N LEU A 203 15.73 2.68 1.74
CA LEU A 203 16.91 2.03 1.16
C LEU A 203 17.69 2.97 0.24
N SER A 204 17.00 3.81 -0.54
CA SER A 204 17.67 4.77 -1.42
C SER A 204 18.53 5.76 -0.63
N ASP A 205 18.02 6.23 0.51
CA ASP A 205 18.75 7.15 1.39
C ASP A 205 19.89 6.44 2.14
N ALA A 206 19.66 5.23 2.66
CA ALA A 206 20.66 4.48 3.40
C ALA A 206 21.86 4.07 2.51
N LEU A 207 21.61 3.86 1.21
CA LEU A 207 22.59 3.36 0.24
C LEU A 207 23.14 4.44 -0.72
N ALA A 208 22.76 5.72 -0.59
CA ALA A 208 23.26 6.83 -1.42
C ALA A 208 24.80 7.01 -1.32
N SER A 209 25.44 8.00 -2.00
CA SER A 209 26.88 8.42 -1.85
C SER A 209 27.10 9.81 -1.21
N SER A 210 27.91 9.94 -0.13
CA SER A 210 27.84 10.94 0.99
C SER A 210 27.53 12.42 0.70
N ASP A 211 27.68 12.83 -0.55
CA ASP A 211 27.56 14.19 -1.04
C ASP A 211 26.10 14.61 -1.32
N GLU A 212 25.14 13.67 -1.28
CA GLU A 212 23.68 13.91 -1.47
C GLU A 212 22.91 14.16 -0.15
N TRP A 213 23.58 14.19 1.01
CA TRP A 213 22.94 13.94 2.33
C TRP A 213 22.21 15.11 2.99
N TYR A 214 22.38 16.34 2.50
CA TYR A 214 22.04 17.54 3.27
C TYR A 214 21.00 18.43 2.60
N THR A 215 19.87 17.86 2.17
CA THR A 215 18.74 18.68 1.72
C THR A 215 17.52 18.53 2.62
N GLU A 216 16.79 19.64 2.71
CA GLU A 216 15.47 19.76 3.30
C GLU A 216 14.52 18.63 2.85
N ASP A 217 14.69 18.12 1.63
CA ASP A 217 13.87 17.07 1.04
C ASP A 217 13.82 15.77 1.86
N ARG A 218 14.85 15.47 2.66
CA ARG A 218 14.87 14.27 3.50
C ARG A 218 13.73 14.23 4.51
N PHE A 219 13.38 15.37 5.08
CA PHE A 219 12.26 15.46 6.03
C PHE A 219 10.89 15.28 5.34
N PHE A 220 10.85 15.35 4.01
CA PHE A 220 9.62 15.36 3.21
C PHE A 220 9.44 14.12 2.33
N ARG A 221 10.31 13.11 2.47
CA ARG A 221 10.15 11.84 1.75
C ARG A 221 9.01 10.99 2.30
N ALA A 222 8.72 11.10 3.61
CA ALA A 222 7.68 10.31 4.28
C ALA A 222 6.31 11.00 4.33
N THR A 223 5.86 11.67 3.27
CA THR A 223 4.57 12.40 3.25
C THR A 223 3.41 11.57 2.73
N HIS A 224 3.39 10.28 3.03
CA HIS A 224 2.45 9.32 2.47
C HIS A 224 1.23 9.07 3.38
N CYS A 225 0.07 9.57 2.95
CA CYS A 225 -1.25 9.12 3.39
C CYS A 225 -1.86 9.89 4.58
N SER A 226 -3.19 9.89 4.64
CA SER A 226 -3.99 10.38 5.76
C SER A 226 -4.91 9.27 6.25
N ALA A 227 -5.09 9.12 7.56
CA ALA A 227 -5.96 8.09 8.11
C ALA A 227 -6.79 8.58 9.30
N LEU A 228 -7.98 7.98 9.46
CA LEU A 228 -8.93 8.31 10.52
C LEU A 228 -9.61 7.04 11.03
N VAL A 229 -9.59 6.85 12.35
CA VAL A 229 -10.50 5.93 13.04
C VAL A 229 -11.53 6.78 13.79
N LYS A 230 -12.82 6.59 13.51
CA LYS A 230 -13.90 7.43 14.04
C LYS A 230 -14.90 6.59 14.82
N LEU A 231 -15.14 6.98 16.08
CA LEU A 231 -16.22 6.44 16.90
C LEU A 231 -17.51 7.21 16.65
N VAL A 232 -18.56 6.51 16.21
CA VAL A 232 -19.89 7.08 15.90
C VAL A 232 -20.83 6.87 17.06
N GLY A 233 -21.71 7.84 17.34
CA GLY A 233 -22.59 7.83 18.52
C GLY A 233 -21.91 8.35 19.80
N GLY A 234 -20.60 8.64 19.73
CA GLY A 234 -19.81 9.17 20.85
C GLY A 234 -19.42 8.10 21.88
N ALA A 235 -18.57 8.48 22.83
CA ALA A 235 -17.98 7.54 23.79
C ALA A 235 -18.98 6.96 24.80
N SER A 236 -20.11 7.64 25.05
CA SER A 236 -21.11 7.20 26.02
C SER A 236 -22.08 6.14 25.47
N SER A 237 -22.24 6.07 24.14
CA SER A 237 -23.23 5.20 23.49
C SER A 237 -22.79 4.87 22.05
N PRO A 238 -21.60 4.27 21.86
CA PRO A 238 -21.03 4.11 20.53
C PRO A 238 -21.89 3.18 19.67
N SER A 239 -22.35 3.65 18.52
CA SER A 239 -23.19 2.86 17.60
C SER A 239 -22.38 2.13 16.54
N ASP A 240 -21.23 2.67 16.17
CA ASP A 240 -20.36 2.14 15.12
C ASP A 240 -18.94 2.65 15.30
N ILE A 241 -17.99 2.02 14.62
CA ILE A 241 -16.61 2.47 14.51
C ILE A 241 -16.16 2.33 13.06
N TYR A 242 -15.68 3.45 12.51
CA TYR A 242 -15.21 3.54 11.14
C TYR A 242 -13.70 3.62 11.11
N ILE A 243 -13.09 3.05 10.07
CA ILE A 243 -11.67 3.15 9.77
C ILE A 243 -11.50 3.53 8.31
N SER A 244 -10.62 4.50 8.04
CA SER A 244 -10.40 4.99 6.69
C SER A 244 -8.97 5.45 6.46
N GLN A 245 -8.50 5.29 5.22
CA GLN A 245 -7.16 5.68 4.79
C GLN A 245 -7.24 6.23 3.37
N ASP A 246 -6.50 7.31 3.13
CA ASP A 246 -6.29 7.92 1.82
C ASP A 246 -4.83 7.81 1.47
N THR A 247 -4.49 7.06 0.42
CA THR A 247 -3.11 6.94 -0.03
C THR A 247 -2.67 8.25 -0.66
N TRP A 248 -1.52 8.77 -0.28
CA TRP A 248 -0.88 9.86 -1.02
C TRP A 248 0.28 9.28 -1.82
N SER A 249 0.28 9.49 -3.14
CA SER A 249 1.33 8.96 -4.02
C SER A 249 1.37 9.75 -5.33
N SER A 250 2.18 9.30 -6.27
CA SER A 250 2.29 9.88 -7.61
C SER A 250 1.09 9.52 -8.49
N LEU A 251 0.76 10.40 -9.44
CA LEU A 251 -0.33 10.20 -10.40
C LEU A 251 -0.11 8.94 -11.27
N ASN A 252 1.14 8.61 -11.59
CA ASN A 252 1.50 7.42 -12.36
C ASN A 252 1.43 6.10 -11.56
N SER A 253 1.18 6.15 -10.25
CA SER A 253 0.90 4.95 -9.45
C SER A 253 -0.55 4.46 -9.58
N MET A 254 -1.46 5.25 -10.14
CA MET A 254 -2.91 5.03 -10.06
C MET A 254 -3.48 3.86 -10.88
N THR A 255 -2.67 2.89 -11.33
CA THR A 255 -3.19 1.62 -11.88
C THR A 255 -3.57 0.71 -10.72
N ARG A 256 -4.88 0.58 -10.42
CA ARG A 256 -5.36 0.00 -9.16
C ARG A 256 -6.10 -1.31 -9.30
N ILE A 257 -5.92 -2.17 -8.31
CA ILE A 257 -6.63 -3.45 -8.17
C ILE A 257 -6.97 -3.69 -6.71
N MET A 258 -8.24 -3.98 -6.42
CA MET A 258 -8.67 -4.46 -5.10
C MET A 258 -8.51 -5.98 -5.08
N LYS A 259 -7.79 -6.52 -4.09
CA LYS A 259 -7.48 -7.94 -4.01
C LYS A 259 -8.14 -8.59 -2.81
N ARG A 260 -8.62 -9.81 -3.00
CA ARG A 260 -8.99 -10.76 -1.95
C ARG A 260 -8.21 -12.03 -2.11
N TYR A 261 -7.53 -12.43 -1.05
CA TYR A 261 -6.82 -13.71 -0.97
C TYR A 261 -7.47 -14.57 0.11
N ASP A 262 -8.08 -15.68 -0.29
CA ASP A 262 -8.56 -16.76 0.56
C ASP A 262 -7.52 -17.91 0.53
N LEU A 263 -6.43 -17.70 1.25
CA LEU A 263 -5.27 -18.60 1.32
C LEU A 263 -5.27 -19.33 2.68
N ASN A 264 -5.78 -20.56 2.68
CA ASN A 264 -5.95 -21.37 3.88
C ASN A 264 -4.64 -22.05 4.29
N PHE A 265 -3.57 -21.28 4.47
CA PHE A 265 -2.28 -21.81 4.88
C PHE A 265 -2.30 -22.32 6.33
N LEU A 266 -1.41 -23.27 6.62
CA LEU A 266 -1.13 -23.75 7.98
C LEU A 266 -0.45 -22.65 8.80
N GLN A 267 -0.69 -22.66 10.12
CA GLN A 267 -0.02 -21.76 11.06
C GLN A 267 1.51 -21.89 10.99
N ALA A 268 1.99 -23.13 10.92
CA ALA A 268 3.39 -23.49 10.73
C ALA A 268 3.47 -24.80 9.92
N LYS A 269 4.66 -25.16 9.45
CA LYS A 269 4.86 -26.39 8.69
C LYS A 269 4.37 -27.62 9.48
N GLY A 270 3.33 -28.29 8.98
CA GLY A 270 2.77 -29.49 9.61
C GLY A 270 1.93 -29.22 10.86
N ALA A 271 1.53 -27.97 11.10
CA ALA A 271 0.54 -27.65 12.13
C ALA A 271 -0.85 -28.19 11.75
N ASP A 272 -1.70 -28.44 12.75
CA ASP A 272 -3.11 -28.79 12.53
C ASP A 272 -3.97 -27.53 12.27
N ASP A 273 -3.58 -26.41 12.87
CA ASP A 273 -4.31 -25.15 12.79
C ASP A 273 -3.95 -24.35 11.54
N ARG A 274 -4.94 -23.62 11.02
CA ARG A 274 -4.77 -22.64 9.92
C ARG A 274 -4.46 -21.25 10.49
N ILE A 275 -3.86 -20.42 9.65
CA ILE A 275 -3.64 -19.01 9.98
C ILE A 275 -4.96 -18.27 10.27
N ALA A 276 -4.94 -17.31 11.20
CA ALA A 276 -6.13 -16.54 11.56
C ALA A 276 -6.60 -15.61 10.41
N GLY A 277 -5.66 -15.01 9.68
CA GLY A 277 -5.88 -14.19 8.50
C GLY A 277 -5.93 -15.02 7.21
N SER A 278 -6.70 -16.10 7.17
CA SER A 278 -6.85 -16.95 5.99
C SER A 278 -7.56 -16.26 4.82
N SER A 279 -8.40 -15.25 5.11
CA SER A 279 -8.98 -14.35 4.11
C SER A 279 -8.54 -12.92 4.38
N ILE A 280 -8.00 -12.25 3.36
CA ILE A 280 -7.56 -10.84 3.47
C ILE A 280 -8.04 -10.07 2.24
N VAL A 281 -8.66 -8.92 2.45
CA VAL A 281 -9.03 -7.94 1.42
C VAL A 281 -8.18 -6.70 1.58
N PHE A 282 -7.62 -6.19 0.47
CA PHE A 282 -6.74 -5.03 0.49
C PHE A 282 -6.70 -4.30 -0.85
N SER A 283 -6.60 -2.97 -0.79
CA SER A 283 -6.33 -2.14 -1.97
C SER A 283 -4.87 -2.33 -2.38
N SER A 284 -4.60 -2.48 -3.68
CA SER A 284 -3.28 -2.89 -4.16
C SER A 284 -3.01 -2.38 -5.59
N TYR A 285 -1.91 -2.89 -6.13
CA TYR A 285 -1.38 -2.62 -7.46
C TYR A 285 -1.12 -3.95 -8.20
N PRO A 286 -1.21 -3.97 -9.54
CA PRO A 286 -0.89 -5.17 -10.32
C PRO A 286 0.54 -5.67 -10.04
N GLY A 287 0.69 -6.95 -9.72
CA GLY A 287 2.00 -7.58 -9.42
C GLY A 287 2.53 -7.36 -8.00
N SER A 288 1.91 -6.48 -7.21
CA SER A 288 2.22 -6.33 -5.78
C SER A 288 1.49 -7.39 -4.96
N LEU A 289 2.19 -8.14 -4.11
CA LEU A 289 1.59 -9.16 -3.23
C LEU A 289 1.00 -8.59 -1.94
N TYR A 290 1.16 -7.29 -1.72
CA TYR A 290 0.68 -6.55 -0.56
C TYR A 290 -0.03 -5.26 -1.00
N SER A 291 -0.49 -4.46 -0.04
CA SER A 291 -1.26 -3.26 -0.33
C SER A 291 -0.40 -2.15 -0.92
N GLY A 292 0.71 -1.78 -0.26
CA GLY A 292 1.53 -0.63 -0.59
C GLY A 292 0.87 0.72 -0.27
N ASP A 293 -0.35 0.71 0.27
CA ASP A 293 -1.10 1.91 0.63
C ASP A 293 -0.83 2.41 2.05
N ASP A 294 -0.96 1.62 3.13
CA ASP A 294 -1.60 0.30 3.24
C ASP A 294 -3.02 0.32 3.83
N PHE A 295 -3.89 -0.59 3.33
CA PHE A 295 -5.21 -0.89 3.90
C PHE A 295 -5.55 -2.39 3.79
N TYR A 296 -5.88 -3.03 4.91
CA TYR A 296 -6.25 -4.44 4.99
C TYR A 296 -7.49 -4.67 5.85
N LEU A 297 -8.37 -5.57 5.43
CA LEU A 297 -9.33 -6.27 6.27
C LEU A 297 -8.99 -7.75 6.31
N THR A 298 -9.01 -8.35 7.49
CA THR A 298 -8.66 -9.76 7.70
C THR A 298 -9.84 -10.55 8.26
N SER A 299 -9.93 -11.84 7.94
CA SER A 299 -10.87 -12.79 8.58
C SER A 299 -10.64 -12.94 10.08
N ALA A 300 -9.47 -12.54 10.58
CA ALA A 300 -9.12 -12.54 11.99
C ALA A 300 -9.89 -11.49 12.82
N GLY A 301 -10.80 -10.71 12.23
CA GLY A 301 -11.53 -9.66 12.95
C GLY A 301 -10.79 -8.33 13.01
N MET A 302 -9.79 -8.09 12.15
CA MET A 302 -8.94 -6.89 12.23
C MET A 302 -8.95 -6.09 10.94
N ALA A 303 -8.96 -4.78 11.10
CA ALA A 303 -8.60 -3.82 10.06
C ALA A 303 -7.21 -3.23 10.38
N VAL A 304 -6.32 -3.20 9.39
CA VAL A 304 -4.95 -2.69 9.53
C VAL A 304 -4.71 -1.65 8.45
N ILE A 305 -4.32 -0.46 8.86
CA ILE A 305 -3.95 0.64 7.96
C ILE A 305 -2.66 1.27 8.45
N GLU A 306 -1.97 2.05 7.62
CA GLU A 306 -0.80 2.80 8.06
C GLU A 306 -0.72 4.21 7.44
N THR A 307 0.19 5.02 7.98
CA THR A 307 0.76 6.17 7.26
C THR A 307 2.26 6.24 7.56
N THR A 308 3.09 6.51 6.54
CA THR A 308 4.55 6.55 6.66
C THR A 308 5.02 7.67 7.60
N ILE A 309 5.86 7.35 8.58
CA ILE A 309 6.46 8.35 9.49
C ILE A 309 7.93 8.65 9.13
N GLY A 310 8.57 7.76 8.37
CA GLY A 310 9.93 7.93 7.85
C GLY A 310 11.02 7.94 8.91
N ASN A 311 12.22 8.32 8.49
CA ASN A 311 13.35 8.54 9.37
C ASN A 311 14.22 9.72 8.88
N SER A 312 14.27 10.78 9.68
CA SER A 312 15.10 11.97 9.40
C SER A 312 16.47 11.93 10.10
N ASN A 313 16.74 10.94 10.96
CA ASN A 313 18.01 10.80 11.66
C ASN A 313 18.98 9.89 10.88
N PRO A 314 20.07 10.40 10.28
CA PRO A 314 20.99 9.60 9.46
C PRO A 314 21.73 8.55 10.28
N GLU A 315 21.90 8.77 11.58
CA GLU A 315 22.60 7.84 12.45
C GLU A 315 21.88 6.49 12.55
N LEU A 316 20.56 6.46 12.35
CA LEU A 316 19.79 5.22 12.39
C LEU A 316 19.97 4.36 11.13
N TYR A 317 20.47 4.90 10.01
CA TYR A 317 20.68 4.11 8.79
C TYR A 317 21.73 3.00 8.96
N GLN A 318 22.56 3.05 10.01
CA GLN A 318 23.45 1.94 10.37
C GLN A 318 22.70 0.64 10.73
N TYR A 319 21.41 0.73 11.06
CA TYR A 319 20.56 -0.43 11.37
C TYR A 319 19.83 -0.99 10.15
N ILE A 320 19.91 -0.33 9.00
CA ILE A 320 19.41 -0.86 7.73
C ILE A 320 20.48 -1.76 7.16
N VAL A 321 20.39 -3.05 7.51
CA VAL A 321 21.37 -4.08 7.15
C VAL A 321 20.70 -5.25 6.43
N PRO A 322 21.43 -5.98 5.56
CA PRO A 322 20.84 -7.08 4.80
C PRO A 322 20.29 -8.23 5.65
N ASP A 323 20.77 -8.40 6.89
CA ASP A 323 20.37 -9.49 7.80
C ASP A 323 19.03 -9.20 8.51
N THR A 324 18.05 -8.73 7.73
CA THR A 324 16.71 -8.30 8.15
C THR A 324 15.65 -8.87 7.22
N VAL A 325 14.36 -8.64 7.52
CA VAL A 325 13.26 -8.96 6.61
C VAL A 325 12.59 -7.65 6.24
N LEU A 326 12.49 -7.36 4.93
CA LEU A 326 11.91 -6.12 4.43
C LEU A 326 10.43 -5.99 4.81
N GLU A 327 9.95 -4.75 4.87
CA GLU A 327 8.66 -4.41 5.48
C GLU A 327 7.50 -5.13 4.80
N TRP A 328 7.46 -5.13 3.47
CA TRP A 328 6.36 -5.75 2.73
C TRP A 328 6.14 -7.24 3.09
N ILE A 329 7.23 -7.99 3.37
CA ILE A 329 7.14 -9.38 3.83
C ILE A 329 6.63 -9.43 5.27
N ARG A 330 7.14 -8.57 6.17
CA ARG A 330 6.71 -8.51 7.58
C ARG A 330 5.24 -8.11 7.72
N ASN A 331 4.78 -7.19 6.88
CA ASN A 331 3.38 -6.76 6.78
C ASN A 331 2.47 -7.93 6.39
N ILE A 332 2.79 -8.64 5.29
CA ILE A 332 2.04 -9.84 4.87
C ILE A 332 2.02 -10.88 6.00
N MET A 333 3.17 -11.16 6.64
CA MET A 333 3.24 -12.15 7.73
C MET A 333 2.36 -11.76 8.92
N ALA A 334 2.40 -10.50 9.35
CA ALA A 334 1.61 -10.03 10.48
C ALA A 334 0.11 -10.13 10.18
N ASN A 335 -0.33 -9.76 8.98
CA ASN A 335 -1.74 -9.86 8.57
C ASN A 335 -2.22 -11.31 8.42
N ARG A 336 -1.34 -12.25 8.05
CA ARG A 336 -1.66 -13.69 7.99
C ARG A 336 -1.77 -14.31 9.39
N LEU A 337 -0.74 -14.13 10.22
CA LEU A 337 -0.53 -14.92 11.44
C LEU A 337 -1.26 -14.36 12.66
N ALA A 338 -1.54 -13.07 12.70
CA ALA A 338 -2.06 -12.42 13.89
C ALA A 338 -3.56 -12.65 14.08
N SER A 339 -3.96 -12.88 15.33
CA SER A 339 -5.37 -12.95 15.75
C SER A 339 -5.82 -11.74 16.56
N ASN A 340 -4.88 -10.88 16.96
CA ASN A 340 -5.09 -9.65 17.72
C ASN A 340 -3.87 -8.72 17.57
N SER A 341 -4.00 -7.48 18.04
CA SER A 341 -2.97 -6.43 18.01
C SER A 341 -1.62 -6.85 18.61
N GLN A 342 -1.63 -7.61 19.71
CA GLN A 342 -0.42 -8.06 20.39
C GLN A 342 0.37 -9.05 19.51
N THR A 343 -0.31 -10.07 18.98
CA THR A 343 0.33 -11.03 18.06
C THR A 343 0.77 -10.37 16.75
N TRP A 344 0.03 -9.36 16.26
CA TRP A 344 0.43 -8.58 15.10
C TRP A 344 1.77 -7.87 15.35
N TYR A 345 1.89 -7.17 16.47
CA TYR A 345 3.14 -6.52 16.88
C TYR A 345 4.30 -7.53 17.04
N GLU A 346 4.06 -8.67 17.70
CA GLU A 346 5.08 -9.68 17.95
C GLU A 346 5.63 -10.32 16.66
N VAL A 347 4.78 -10.49 15.65
CA VAL A 347 5.21 -10.96 14.32
C VAL A 347 5.92 -9.83 13.58
N TYR A 348 5.31 -8.65 13.48
CA TYR A 348 5.79 -7.54 12.68
C TYR A 348 7.19 -7.03 13.10
N ARG A 349 7.47 -7.01 14.41
CA ARG A 349 8.74 -6.47 14.95
C ARG A 349 9.96 -7.36 14.70
N GLN A 350 9.76 -8.63 14.35
CA GLN A 350 10.86 -9.57 14.14
C GLN A 350 11.65 -9.17 12.89
N PHE A 351 12.99 -9.19 13.00
CA PHE A 351 13.89 -8.83 11.90
C PHE A 351 13.58 -7.46 11.27
N ASN A 352 13.17 -6.48 12.08
CA ASN A 352 12.90 -5.10 11.63
C ASN A 352 14.03 -4.60 10.70
N SER A 353 13.66 -4.25 9.47
CA SER A 353 14.56 -3.75 8.44
C SER A 353 14.89 -2.27 8.59
N GLY A 354 14.07 -1.50 9.30
CA GLY A 354 14.19 -0.05 9.34
C GLY A 354 13.84 0.62 8.01
N THR A 355 13.07 -0.06 7.17
CA THR A 355 12.65 0.42 5.85
C THR A 355 11.12 0.42 5.78
N TYR A 356 10.56 1.32 4.98
CA TYR A 356 9.13 1.65 4.97
C TYR A 356 8.63 1.94 6.40
N ASN A 357 9.21 2.97 7.01
CA ASN A 357 9.00 3.29 8.43
C ASN A 357 7.62 3.92 8.67
N ASN A 358 6.70 3.16 9.28
CA ASN A 358 5.26 3.48 9.33
C ASN A 358 4.72 3.59 10.76
N MET A 359 3.60 4.32 10.91
CA MET A 359 2.65 4.13 12.02
C MET A 359 1.50 3.24 11.55
N ASN A 360 1.57 1.97 11.90
CA ASN A 360 0.49 1.01 11.67
C ASN A 360 -0.60 1.18 12.73
N MET A 361 -1.86 1.15 12.33
CA MET A 361 -3.05 1.21 13.18
C MET A 361 -3.82 -0.10 13.02
N ILE A 362 -3.92 -0.86 14.11
CA ILE A 362 -4.62 -2.14 14.18
C ILE A 362 -5.90 -1.93 14.95
N LEU A 363 -7.03 -1.95 14.25
CA LEU A 363 -8.38 -1.94 14.83
C LEU A 363 -8.88 -3.38 14.96
N ASP A 364 -9.03 -3.87 16.18
CA ASP A 364 -9.59 -5.19 16.46
C ASP A 364 -11.11 -5.11 16.65
N TYR A 365 -11.87 -5.36 15.59
CA TYR A 365 -13.34 -5.32 15.63
C TYR A 365 -13.94 -6.30 16.64
N LYS A 366 -13.21 -7.36 17.04
CA LYS A 366 -13.68 -8.31 18.07
C LYS A 366 -13.82 -7.65 19.45
N GLN A 367 -13.09 -6.56 19.69
CA GLN A 367 -13.17 -5.79 20.94
C GLN A 367 -14.29 -4.73 20.93
N PHE A 368 -14.89 -4.46 19.77
CA PHE A 368 -15.97 -3.48 19.66
C PHE A 368 -17.33 -4.13 19.88
N LYS A 369 -18.10 -3.55 20.81
CA LYS A 369 -19.50 -3.92 21.05
C LYS A 369 -20.35 -2.65 21.03
N PRO A 370 -21.30 -2.52 20.09
CA PRO A 370 -22.18 -1.36 20.04
C PRO A 370 -22.88 -1.14 21.38
N GLN A 371 -22.98 0.12 21.79
CA GLN A 371 -23.61 0.60 23.02
C GLN A 371 -22.88 0.20 24.31
N GLU A 372 -21.71 -0.44 24.23
CA GLU A 372 -20.87 -0.76 25.38
C GLU A 372 -19.64 0.17 25.46
N ALA A 373 -19.02 0.25 26.64
CA ALA A 373 -17.78 0.99 26.81
C ALA A 373 -16.64 0.32 26.02
N LEU A 374 -15.77 1.13 25.40
CA LEU A 374 -14.63 0.63 24.63
C LEU A 374 -13.64 -0.10 25.54
N GLN A 375 -13.34 -1.34 25.19
CA GLN A 375 -12.35 -2.19 25.86
C GLN A 375 -10.95 -1.87 25.36
N ASP A 376 -9.96 -1.95 26.26
CA ASP A 376 -8.55 -1.81 25.92
C ASP A 376 -8.16 -2.76 24.78
N GLU A 377 -7.12 -2.39 24.04
CA GLU A 377 -6.65 -3.08 22.84
C GLU A 377 -7.64 -3.08 21.65
N LEU A 378 -8.70 -2.27 21.69
CA LEU A 378 -9.55 -2.02 20.53
C LEU A 378 -8.78 -1.36 19.39
N LEU A 379 -8.01 -0.30 19.68
CA LEU A 379 -7.16 0.37 18.70
C LEU A 379 -5.73 0.46 19.23
N THR A 380 -4.82 -0.21 18.55
CA THR A 380 -3.38 -0.19 18.83
C THR A 380 -2.63 0.48 17.68
N ILE A 381 -1.61 1.26 18.01
CA ILE A 381 -0.60 1.68 17.03
C ILE A 381 0.70 0.91 17.19
N VAL A 382 1.37 0.64 16.08
CA VAL A 382 2.73 0.09 16.02
C VAL A 382 3.58 0.99 15.15
N GLU A 383 4.56 1.64 15.75
CA GLU A 383 5.47 2.57 15.06
C GLU A 383 6.84 1.95 14.88
N GLN A 384 7.39 2.08 13.67
CA GLN A 384 8.70 1.54 13.29
C GLN A 384 9.63 2.64 12.80
N ILE A 385 10.88 2.55 13.23
CA ILE A 385 12.05 3.25 12.66
C ILE A 385 13.23 2.26 12.61
N PRO A 386 14.38 2.58 11.98
CA PRO A 386 15.51 1.67 12.01
C PRO A 386 15.97 1.38 13.44
N GLY A 387 16.04 0.09 13.79
CA GLY A 387 16.45 -0.40 15.10
C GLY A 387 15.36 -0.41 16.18
N THR A 388 14.19 0.22 15.99
CA THR A 388 13.16 0.33 17.04
C THR A 388 11.76 0.10 16.50
N VAL A 389 10.97 -0.71 17.21
CA VAL A 389 9.52 -0.90 16.97
C VAL A 389 8.77 -0.82 18.30
N THR A 390 7.83 0.11 18.41
CA THR A 390 7.00 0.31 19.62
C THR A 390 5.55 -0.11 19.37
N LYS A 391 4.85 -0.52 20.43
CA LYS A 391 3.41 -0.80 20.43
C LYS A 391 2.77 0.08 21.49
N THR A 392 1.69 0.77 21.14
CA THR A 392 0.94 1.62 22.06
C THR A 392 -0.56 1.39 21.88
N ASP A 393 -1.26 1.01 22.95
CA ASP A 393 -2.72 1.00 22.97
C ASP A 393 -3.24 2.43 23.08
N VAL A 394 -3.95 2.89 22.04
CA VAL A 394 -4.50 4.24 21.95
C VAL A 394 -6.02 4.26 22.17
N THR A 395 -6.60 3.16 22.64
CA THR A 395 -8.03 3.09 22.96
C THR A 395 -8.44 4.13 24.00
N GLY A 396 -7.58 4.44 24.97
CA GLY A 396 -7.79 5.52 25.92
C GLY A 396 -7.97 6.89 25.24
N TYR A 397 -7.21 7.17 24.19
CA TYR A 397 -7.38 8.38 23.37
C TYR A 397 -8.71 8.34 22.61
N LEU A 398 -9.04 7.21 22.00
CA LEU A 398 -10.29 7.04 21.26
C LEU A 398 -11.52 7.25 22.17
N ARG A 399 -11.48 6.77 23.43
CA ARG A 399 -12.52 7.02 24.43
C ARG A 399 -12.70 8.51 24.74
N ASN A 400 -11.62 9.27 24.81
CA ASN A 400 -11.67 10.69 25.17
C ASN A 400 -12.01 11.60 23.98
N MET A 401 -11.41 11.33 22.82
CA MET A 401 -11.47 12.19 21.64
C MET A 401 -12.58 11.77 20.68
N THR A 402 -13.07 10.53 20.77
CA THR A 402 -14.01 9.90 19.82
C THR A 402 -13.48 9.72 18.40
N TYR A 403 -12.17 9.96 18.18
CA TYR A 403 -11.46 9.65 16.95
C TYR A 403 -9.96 9.46 17.23
N TRP A 404 -9.26 8.87 16.26
CA TRP A 404 -7.82 8.83 16.14
C TRP A 404 -7.43 9.26 14.72
N GLY A 405 -6.49 10.19 14.57
CA GLY A 405 -6.02 10.68 13.27
C GLY A 405 -4.54 10.36 13.04
N SER A 406 -4.18 10.06 11.80
CA SER A 406 -2.81 9.80 11.36
C SER A 406 -2.48 10.58 10.09
N TYR A 407 -1.26 11.13 10.02
CA TYR A 407 -0.89 12.15 9.03
C TYR A 407 0.63 12.33 8.94
N ASN A 408 1.38 11.23 8.84
CA ASN A 408 2.84 11.24 8.59
C ASN A 408 3.73 11.80 9.68
N VAL A 409 3.25 11.77 10.91
CA VAL A 409 3.99 12.31 12.05
C VAL A 409 3.92 11.29 13.17
N ALA A 410 5.07 10.86 13.67
CA ALA A 410 5.13 9.88 14.74
C ALA A 410 4.47 10.41 16.03
N PHE A 411 3.76 9.53 16.73
CA PHE A 411 3.07 9.78 17.98
C PHE A 411 3.93 9.48 19.20
N ASP A 412 4.56 8.30 19.24
CA ASP A 412 5.35 7.85 20.38
C ASP A 412 6.56 8.77 20.62
N GLN A 413 6.75 9.19 21.87
CA GLN A 413 7.78 10.17 22.20
C GLN A 413 9.18 9.65 21.90
N ASN A 414 9.45 8.37 22.19
CA ASN A 414 10.75 7.78 21.93
C ASN A 414 11.00 7.64 20.42
N ILE A 415 9.98 7.26 19.63
CA ILE A 415 10.08 7.25 18.17
C ILE A 415 10.37 8.65 17.63
N ARG A 416 9.64 9.68 18.09
CA ARG A 416 9.86 11.08 17.65
C ARG A 416 11.26 11.60 17.98
N GLU A 417 11.79 11.23 19.13
CA GLU A 417 13.14 11.61 19.57
C GLU A 417 14.20 10.92 18.71
N LEU A 418 14.11 9.60 18.54
CA LEU A 418 15.10 8.81 17.81
C LEU A 418 15.11 9.10 16.30
N SER A 419 13.94 9.29 15.69
CA SER A 419 13.80 9.48 14.24
C SER A 419 14.19 10.88 13.74
N GLY A 420 14.41 11.83 14.64
CA GLY A 420 14.64 13.24 14.31
C GLY A 420 13.35 14.04 14.04
N ALA A 421 12.15 13.48 14.25
CA ALA A 421 10.90 14.21 14.07
C ALA A 421 10.77 15.43 14.99
N ASN A 422 11.23 15.33 16.25
CA ASN A 422 11.26 16.47 17.17
C ASN A 422 12.21 17.58 16.68
N GLN A 423 13.33 17.21 16.04
CA GLN A 423 14.25 18.17 15.44
C GLN A 423 13.62 18.84 14.21
N ALA A 424 12.89 18.09 13.39
CA ALA A 424 12.15 18.64 12.25
C ALA A 424 11.13 19.70 12.69
N GLU A 425 10.38 19.43 13.77
CA GLU A 425 9.46 20.41 14.37
C GLU A 425 10.17 21.67 14.87
N GLN A 426 11.35 21.53 15.48
CA GLN A 426 12.14 22.69 15.91
C GLN A 426 12.68 23.51 14.73
N LEU A 427 13.06 22.87 13.62
CA LEU A 427 13.66 23.55 12.48
C LEU A 427 12.63 24.17 11.52
N TYR A 428 11.50 23.50 11.33
CA TYR A 428 10.54 23.82 10.27
C TYR A 428 9.13 24.12 10.81
N GLY A 429 8.91 23.96 12.11
CA GLY A 429 7.70 24.42 12.78
C GLY A 429 6.55 23.42 12.81
N PRO A 430 5.31 23.89 13.01
CA PRO A 430 4.18 23.07 13.44
C PRO A 430 3.72 22.02 12.43
N TRP A 431 4.18 22.09 11.18
CA TRP A 431 3.85 21.08 10.17
C TRP A 431 4.36 19.68 10.54
N PHE A 432 5.45 19.58 11.31
CA PHE A 432 6.00 18.34 11.88
C PHE A 432 5.51 18.02 13.30
N SER A 433 4.67 18.90 13.85
CA SER A 433 4.04 18.67 15.16
C SER A 433 2.93 17.65 15.00
N TYR A 434 2.90 16.63 15.87
CA TYR A 434 1.78 15.68 15.86
C TYR A 434 0.46 16.42 16.07
N TRP A 435 0.39 17.26 17.09
CA TRP A 435 -0.87 17.92 17.46
C TRP A 435 -1.23 19.14 16.61
N ASN A 436 -0.26 19.78 15.96
CA ASN A 436 -0.44 21.11 15.36
C ASN A 436 -0.22 21.18 13.85
N THR A 437 0.03 20.05 13.18
CA THR A 437 0.06 20.04 11.71
C THR A 437 -1.33 20.32 11.15
N SER A 438 -1.40 20.88 9.94
CA SER A 438 -2.67 21.25 9.30
C SER A 438 -3.67 20.11 9.27
N ARG A 439 -3.24 18.88 8.98
CA ARG A 439 -4.10 17.69 8.98
C ARG A 439 -4.66 17.35 10.36
N ALA A 440 -3.85 17.43 11.41
CA ALA A 440 -4.31 17.22 12.79
C ALA A 440 -5.41 18.22 13.17
N LEU A 441 -5.21 19.50 12.81
CA LEU A 441 -6.17 20.57 13.07
C LEU A 441 -7.45 20.42 12.25
N ILE A 442 -7.36 20.02 10.97
CA ILE A 442 -8.52 19.77 10.12
C ILE A 442 -9.31 18.57 10.66
N PHE A 443 -8.66 17.46 11.01
CA PHE A 443 -9.34 16.32 11.62
C PHE A 443 -10.01 16.71 12.94
N ALA A 444 -9.33 17.42 13.83
CA ALA A 444 -9.91 17.88 15.09
C ALA A 444 -11.16 18.76 14.87
N ARG A 445 -11.15 19.62 13.84
CA ARG A 445 -12.28 20.48 13.47
C ARG A 445 -13.44 19.69 12.88
N GLU A 446 -13.16 18.77 11.96
CA GLU A 446 -14.17 18.17 11.08
C GLU A 446 -14.72 16.83 11.56
N GLN A 447 -13.95 16.05 12.32
CA GLN A 447 -14.37 14.71 12.76
C GLN A 447 -15.70 14.70 13.52
N LYS A 448 -16.01 15.81 14.21
CA LYS A 448 -17.26 15.99 14.97
C LYS A 448 -18.52 15.98 14.09
N ASN A 449 -18.36 16.26 12.79
CA ASN A 449 -19.43 16.26 11.80
C ASN A 449 -19.64 14.87 11.19
N VAL A 450 -18.80 13.88 11.52
CA VAL A 450 -18.91 12.52 11.00
C VAL A 450 -19.89 11.71 11.84
N SER A 451 -21.10 11.55 11.30
CA SER A 451 -22.17 10.75 11.91
C SER A 451 -22.63 9.57 11.04
N SER A 452 -22.23 9.57 9.77
CA SER A 452 -22.60 8.56 8.78
C SER A 452 -21.41 8.21 7.87
N LEU A 453 -21.55 7.11 7.13
CA LEU A 453 -20.56 6.73 6.11
C LEU A 453 -20.35 7.84 5.07
N GLU A 454 -21.42 8.52 4.65
CA GLU A 454 -21.31 9.61 3.66
C GLU A 454 -20.58 10.84 4.20
N ASP A 455 -20.71 11.14 5.50
CA ASP A 455 -19.92 12.20 6.13
C ASP A 455 -18.43 11.83 6.15
N LEU A 456 -18.10 10.57 6.43
CA LEU A 456 -16.72 10.10 6.41
C LEU A 456 -16.13 10.14 4.99
N LYS A 457 -16.87 9.66 3.99
CA LYS A 457 -16.48 9.76 2.56
C LYS A 457 -16.15 11.20 2.17
N ARG A 458 -16.95 12.17 2.62
CA ARG A 458 -16.71 13.61 2.37
C ARG A 458 -15.47 14.12 3.09
N LEU A 459 -15.27 13.75 4.36
CA LEU A 459 -14.12 14.20 5.15
C LEU A 459 -12.80 13.68 4.59
N MET A 460 -12.74 12.40 4.27
CA MET A 460 -11.51 11.82 3.71
C MET A 460 -11.17 12.51 2.38
N ARG A 461 -12.17 12.74 1.52
CA ARG A 461 -11.97 13.48 0.26
C ARG A 461 -11.83 15.01 0.43
N LEU A 462 -11.72 15.56 1.64
CA LEU A 462 -11.72 17.00 1.87
C LEU A 462 -10.43 17.68 1.38
N ASN A 463 -10.60 18.58 0.42
CA ASN A 463 -9.57 19.51 -0.01
C ASN A 463 -10.19 20.85 -0.43
N GLN A 464 -10.01 21.87 0.42
CA GLN A 464 -10.47 23.24 0.17
C GLN A 464 -9.32 24.23 0.32
N PHE A 465 -8.13 23.85 -0.18
CA PHE A 465 -6.87 24.50 0.18
C PHE A 465 -6.82 26.02 -0.07
N LYS A 466 -7.55 26.52 -1.06
CA LYS A 466 -7.60 27.95 -1.40
C LYS A 466 -8.40 28.79 -0.40
N THR A 467 -9.32 28.18 0.35
CA THR A 467 -10.29 28.87 1.21
C THR A 467 -10.22 28.45 2.67
N ASP A 468 -9.70 27.26 2.95
CA ASP A 468 -9.56 26.76 4.32
C ASP A 468 -8.42 27.49 5.06
N PRO A 469 -8.70 28.17 6.19
CA PRO A 469 -7.66 28.86 6.97
C PRO A 469 -6.62 27.91 7.58
N LEU A 470 -6.86 26.61 7.64
CA LEU A 470 -5.89 25.61 8.09
C LEU A 470 -4.98 25.10 6.95
N SER A 471 -5.29 25.44 5.71
CA SER A 471 -4.49 25.09 4.53
C SER A 471 -3.47 26.16 4.15
N VAL A 472 -3.25 27.14 5.02
CA VAL A 472 -2.26 28.20 4.83
C VAL A 472 -0.84 27.68 5.03
N GLN A 473 0.13 28.25 4.31
CA GLN A 473 1.56 28.02 4.55
C GLN A 473 2.25 29.19 5.27
N THR A 474 1.52 30.27 5.54
CA THR A 474 2.07 31.49 6.14
C THR A 474 2.67 31.25 7.52
N ALA A 475 2.07 30.38 8.34
CA ALA A 475 2.63 30.05 9.66
C ALA A 475 4.02 29.40 9.54
N THR A 476 4.18 28.43 8.63
CA THR A 476 5.47 27.79 8.33
C THR A 476 6.45 28.78 7.71
N CYS A 477 5.96 29.64 6.81
CA CYS A 477 6.75 30.71 6.19
C CYS A 477 7.35 31.66 7.23
N GLU A 478 6.52 32.19 8.12
CA GLU A 478 6.92 33.11 9.21
C GLU A 478 7.87 32.41 10.19
N TYR A 479 7.60 31.14 10.52
CA TYR A 479 8.48 30.34 11.38
C TYR A 479 9.90 30.23 10.81
N ARG A 480 10.03 30.08 9.49
CA ARG A 480 11.32 30.06 8.79
C ARG A 480 11.94 31.45 8.58
N GLY A 481 11.30 32.50 9.06
CA GLY A 481 11.75 33.89 8.89
C GLY A 481 11.52 34.44 7.48
N TRP A 482 10.66 33.80 6.69
CA TRP A 482 10.31 34.23 5.33
C TRP A 482 9.05 35.11 5.38
N THR A 483 8.97 36.12 4.52
CA THR A 483 7.85 37.08 4.49
C THR A 483 7.15 37.16 3.13
N ASN A 484 7.61 36.38 2.16
CA ASN A 484 7.22 36.48 0.75
C ASN A 484 6.65 35.17 0.18
N CYS A 485 6.25 34.20 1.01
CA CYS A 485 5.63 32.98 0.49
C CYS A 485 4.31 33.30 -0.22
N THR A 486 4.16 32.78 -1.43
CA THR A 486 3.00 33.04 -2.29
C THR A 486 2.72 31.80 -3.15
N PRO A 487 1.45 31.40 -3.33
CA PRO A 487 0.26 31.93 -2.66
C PRO A 487 0.29 31.64 -1.14
N ALA A 488 -0.60 32.26 -0.37
CA ALA A 488 -0.66 32.08 1.10
C ALA A 488 -1.07 30.67 1.54
N TYR A 489 -1.47 29.80 0.61
CA TYR A 489 -1.96 28.44 0.81
C TYR A 489 -1.12 27.41 0.07
N THR A 490 -1.30 26.15 0.40
CA THR A 490 -0.77 25.00 -0.34
C THR A 490 -1.78 23.87 -0.37
N ALA A 491 -1.87 23.16 -1.50
CA ALA A 491 -2.69 21.97 -1.66
C ALA A 491 -2.17 20.74 -0.90
N GLU A 492 -1.06 20.86 -0.17
CA GLU A 492 -0.50 19.82 0.71
C GLU A 492 -1.05 19.88 2.15
N ASN A 493 -1.55 21.03 2.60
CA ASN A 493 -2.09 21.23 3.95
C ASN A 493 -3.59 20.88 4.03
N VAL A 494 -3.94 19.64 3.70
CA VAL A 494 -5.32 19.13 3.53
C VAL A 494 -5.40 17.64 3.88
N ILE A 495 -6.60 17.04 3.92
CA ILE A 495 -6.75 15.59 4.16
C ILE A 495 -6.43 14.78 2.90
N ALA A 496 -6.91 15.22 1.74
CA ALA A 496 -6.65 14.59 0.44
C ALA A 496 -5.85 15.53 -0.48
N THR A 497 -4.52 15.38 -0.53
CA THR A 497 -3.64 16.32 -1.24
C THR A 497 -3.91 16.41 -2.75
N ARG A 498 -3.66 17.59 -3.32
CA ARG A 498 -3.74 17.93 -4.75
C ARG A 498 -2.51 18.75 -5.16
N GLY A 499 -1.32 18.20 -4.93
CA GLY A 499 -0.05 18.85 -5.26
C GLY A 499 0.06 19.27 -6.74
N ASP A 500 -0.73 18.65 -7.63
CA ASP A 500 -0.87 19.01 -9.04
C ASP A 500 -1.55 20.37 -9.30
N LEU A 501 -2.25 20.92 -8.31
CA LEU A 501 -2.95 22.21 -8.38
C LEU A 501 -2.18 23.39 -7.79
N ASN A 502 -1.00 23.15 -7.22
CA ASN A 502 -0.13 24.21 -6.71
C ASN A 502 0.49 25.01 -7.88
N ASP A 503 0.68 26.31 -7.69
CA ASP A 503 1.30 27.19 -8.69
C ASP A 503 2.79 26.83 -8.86
N PRO A 504 3.27 26.50 -10.07
CA PRO A 504 4.70 26.23 -10.32
C PRO A 504 5.62 27.41 -10.02
N ASN A 505 5.09 28.65 -10.03
CA ASN A 505 5.86 29.87 -9.76
C ASN A 505 5.71 30.34 -8.30
N GLY A 506 5.07 29.53 -7.46
CA GLY A 506 4.90 29.86 -6.05
C GLY A 506 6.22 29.87 -5.28
N ILE A 507 6.28 30.73 -4.27
CA ILE A 507 7.34 30.75 -3.26
C ILE A 507 6.80 29.95 -2.07
N TYR A 508 7.28 28.72 -1.93
CA TYR A 508 6.80 27.79 -0.91
C TYR A 508 7.77 27.67 0.24
N SER A 509 7.25 27.76 1.45
CA SER A 509 8.05 27.67 2.67
C SER A 509 8.63 26.28 2.92
N LEU A 510 8.17 25.24 2.24
CA LEU A 510 8.73 23.89 2.25
C LEU A 510 8.74 23.34 0.82
N SER A 511 9.71 22.50 0.45
CA SER A 511 9.75 21.90 -0.89
C SER A 511 8.52 21.02 -1.18
N SER A 512 7.96 20.40 -0.14
CA SER A 512 6.73 19.59 -0.21
C SER A 512 5.47 20.38 -0.57
N PHE A 513 5.46 21.70 -0.38
CA PHE A 513 4.27 22.55 -0.57
C PHE A 513 4.06 23.02 -2.01
N GLY A 514 5.03 22.79 -2.90
CA GLY A 514 4.99 23.25 -4.29
C GLY A 514 4.18 22.37 -5.24
N LEU A 515 4.28 22.67 -6.53
CA LEU A 515 3.75 21.81 -7.60
C LEU A 515 4.48 20.46 -7.57
N ARG A 516 3.75 19.39 -7.28
CA ARG A 516 4.31 18.02 -7.16
C ARG A 516 3.42 16.97 -7.81
N ASN A 517 4.05 15.94 -8.37
CA ASN A 517 3.37 14.72 -8.80
C ASN A 517 3.04 13.91 -7.53
N HIS A 518 2.15 14.45 -6.72
CA HIS A 518 1.84 13.98 -5.38
C HIS A 518 0.40 14.38 -5.05
N VAL A 519 -0.47 13.39 -4.94
CA VAL A 519 -1.92 13.56 -4.76
C VAL A 519 -2.44 12.47 -3.85
N ALA A 520 -3.60 12.68 -3.22
CA ALA A 520 -4.36 11.58 -2.66
C ALA A 520 -4.92 10.73 -3.80
N THR A 521 -4.37 9.52 -4.01
CA THR A 521 -4.68 8.67 -5.16
C THR A 521 -5.94 7.82 -4.96
N ASP A 522 -6.48 7.76 -3.75
CA ASP A 522 -7.71 7.05 -3.43
C ASP A 522 -8.34 7.51 -2.09
N SER A 523 -9.37 6.79 -1.67
CA SER A 523 -9.78 6.66 -0.27
C SER A 523 -10.42 5.29 -0.06
N LYS A 524 -10.16 4.62 1.07
CA LYS A 524 -10.76 3.34 1.47
C LYS A 524 -11.40 3.46 2.85
N ILE A 525 -12.54 2.80 3.05
CA ILE A 525 -13.32 2.83 4.29
C ILE A 525 -13.86 1.44 4.62
N SER A 526 -13.78 1.07 5.89
CA SER A 526 -14.58 -0.01 6.49
C SER A 526 -15.31 0.48 7.74
N THR A 527 -16.43 -0.17 8.06
CA THR A 527 -17.26 0.13 9.25
C THR A 527 -17.54 -1.16 9.99
N PHE A 528 -17.70 -1.11 11.32
CA PHE A 528 -18.09 -2.29 12.08
C PHE A 528 -19.46 -2.84 11.62
N SER A 529 -20.42 -1.97 11.30
CA SER A 529 -21.75 -2.39 10.81
C SER A 529 -21.74 -3.15 9.48
N THR A 530 -20.71 -2.94 8.64
CA THR A 530 -20.57 -3.61 7.34
C THR A 530 -19.47 -4.67 7.34
N TYR A 531 -18.67 -4.74 8.41
CA TYR A 531 -17.65 -5.73 8.61
C TYR A 531 -18.29 -7.10 8.87
N ASP A 532 -17.87 -8.06 8.06
CA ASP A 532 -18.20 -9.48 8.20
C ASP A 532 -16.94 -10.24 7.83
N SER A 533 -16.47 -11.11 8.73
CA SER A 533 -15.23 -11.87 8.53
C SER A 533 -15.26 -12.78 7.29
N ASN A 534 -16.45 -13.08 6.74
CA ASN A 534 -16.60 -13.86 5.51
C ASN A 534 -16.61 -13.00 4.23
N ASN A 535 -17.16 -11.79 4.32
CA ASN A 535 -17.36 -10.92 3.17
C ASN A 535 -16.31 -9.82 3.05
N LEU A 536 -15.77 -9.29 4.16
CA LEU A 536 -14.70 -8.29 4.19
C LEU A 536 -14.98 -7.09 3.26
N ASN A 537 -16.16 -6.49 3.42
CA ASN A 537 -16.63 -5.40 2.56
C ASN A 537 -15.79 -4.13 2.73
N VAL A 538 -15.48 -3.47 1.61
CA VAL A 538 -14.71 -2.23 1.57
C VAL A 538 -15.41 -1.23 0.66
N TRP A 539 -15.55 0.02 1.13
CA TRP A 539 -15.87 1.14 0.26
C TRP A 539 -14.57 1.77 -0.21
N ALA A 540 -14.40 1.98 -1.52
CA ALA A 540 -13.25 2.73 -2.01
C ALA A 540 -13.58 3.63 -3.20
N ILE A 541 -12.80 4.67 -3.39
CA ILE A 541 -12.84 5.57 -4.56
C ILE A 541 -11.41 5.71 -5.09
N SER A 542 -11.24 5.66 -6.41
CA SER A 542 -9.94 5.79 -7.07
C SER A 542 -9.77 7.20 -7.64
N GLY A 543 -8.54 7.70 -7.63
CA GLY A 543 -8.12 8.94 -8.25
C GLY A 543 -8.10 10.15 -7.32
N PRO A 544 -7.57 11.30 -7.80
CA PRO A 544 -7.44 12.53 -7.03
C PRO A 544 -8.80 13.08 -6.61
N THR A 545 -8.85 13.72 -5.44
CA THR A 545 -10.11 14.30 -4.96
C THR A 545 -10.61 15.42 -5.88
N ASN A 546 -11.88 15.35 -6.28
CA ASN A 546 -12.66 16.47 -6.79
C ASN A 546 -13.42 17.20 -5.65
N GLY A 547 -13.26 16.75 -4.39
CA GLY A 547 -13.67 17.41 -3.15
C GLY A 547 -15.18 17.52 -2.92
N PRO A 548 -15.64 17.64 -1.66
CA PRO A 548 -16.94 18.23 -1.39
C PRO A 548 -16.91 19.75 -1.71
N PRO A 549 -18.05 20.39 -2.04
CA PRO A 549 -18.09 21.78 -2.50
C PRO A 549 -17.37 22.80 -1.59
N PRO A 550 -16.63 23.79 -2.16
CA PRO A 550 -16.38 23.97 -3.59
C PRO A 550 -15.42 22.91 -4.14
N ASN A 551 -15.85 22.25 -5.21
CA ASN A 551 -15.14 21.12 -5.80
C ASN A 551 -13.78 21.56 -6.36
N GLN A 552 -12.77 20.70 -6.19
CA GLN A 552 -11.56 20.76 -6.99
C GLN A 552 -11.86 20.29 -8.42
N PRO A 553 -11.12 20.77 -9.43
CA PRO A 553 -11.28 20.24 -10.79
C PRO A 553 -10.93 18.75 -10.82
N VAL A 554 -11.72 17.98 -11.58
CA VAL A 554 -11.39 16.60 -11.94
C VAL A 554 -9.99 16.57 -12.55
N PHE A 555 -9.15 15.66 -12.07
CA PHE A 555 -7.82 15.50 -12.64
C PHE A 555 -7.91 14.93 -14.06
N ASN A 556 -7.16 15.53 -14.99
CA ASN A 556 -7.10 15.13 -16.38
C ASN A 556 -5.64 15.25 -16.87
N TRP A 557 -5.11 14.19 -17.49
CA TRP A 557 -3.71 14.14 -17.91
C TRP A 557 -3.36 15.26 -18.89
N SER A 558 -4.13 15.41 -19.97
CA SER A 558 -3.85 16.35 -21.07
C SER A 558 -3.83 17.83 -20.66
N THR A 559 -4.55 18.19 -19.59
CA THR A 559 -4.61 19.57 -19.07
C THR A 559 -3.70 19.81 -17.87
N SER A 560 -3.10 18.76 -17.31
CA SER A 560 -2.20 18.85 -16.17
C SER A 560 -0.77 19.24 -16.56
N TYR A 561 0.02 19.69 -15.56
CA TYR A 561 1.47 19.83 -15.69
C TYR A 561 2.20 18.49 -15.88
N TYR A 562 1.52 17.36 -15.68
CA TYR A 562 2.07 16.01 -15.71
C TYR A 562 1.68 15.21 -16.95
N LYS A 563 1.14 15.85 -17.99
CA LYS A 563 0.71 15.21 -19.24
C LYS A 563 1.76 14.31 -19.92
N ASP A 564 3.04 14.58 -19.70
CA ASP A 564 4.16 13.85 -20.31
C ASP A 564 4.72 12.73 -19.40
N THR A 565 4.15 12.55 -18.20
CA THR A 565 4.49 11.44 -17.29
C THR A 565 4.03 10.12 -17.90
N ARG A 566 4.69 8.98 -17.61
CA ARG A 566 4.24 7.68 -18.10
C ARG A 566 2.91 7.27 -17.42
N HIS A 567 1.85 7.06 -18.20
CA HIS A 567 0.50 6.71 -17.71
C HIS A 567 -0.25 5.75 -18.65
N ARG A 568 0.47 4.77 -19.20
CA ARG A 568 -0.07 3.74 -20.08
C ARG A 568 -1.22 2.98 -19.38
N GLY A 569 -2.31 2.76 -20.12
CA GLY A 569 -3.48 2.03 -19.64
C GLY A 569 -4.36 2.79 -18.64
N MET A 570 -4.01 4.04 -18.28
CA MET A 570 -4.82 4.89 -17.41
C MET A 570 -5.93 5.62 -18.18
N PRO A 571 -7.06 5.94 -17.53
CA PRO A 571 -8.05 6.83 -18.12
C PRO A 571 -7.48 8.24 -18.28
N GLU A 572 -8.00 9.00 -19.25
CA GLU A 572 -7.59 10.39 -19.47
C GLU A 572 -7.98 11.32 -18.31
N ALA A 573 -9.12 11.05 -17.69
CA ALA A 573 -9.64 11.80 -16.54
C ALA A 573 -10.06 10.83 -15.42
N PHE A 574 -9.84 11.26 -14.18
CA PHE A 574 -10.18 10.49 -12.98
C PHE A 574 -11.43 11.08 -12.33
N ASP A 575 -12.60 10.68 -12.83
CA ASP A 575 -13.92 11.09 -12.35
C ASP A 575 -14.74 9.86 -11.91
N PHE A 576 -14.14 9.05 -11.05
CA PHE A 576 -14.75 7.82 -10.55
C PHE A 576 -15.61 8.08 -9.30
N ASP A 577 -16.65 7.27 -9.16
CA ASP A 577 -17.49 7.23 -7.95
C ASP A 577 -16.99 6.20 -6.94
N TRP A 578 -17.56 6.25 -5.73
CA TRP A 578 -17.33 5.23 -4.70
C TRP A 578 -17.87 3.86 -5.13
N VAL A 579 -17.03 2.85 -5.00
CA VAL A 579 -17.36 1.43 -5.21
C VAL A 579 -17.50 0.74 -3.86
N ASN A 580 -18.50 -0.14 -3.73
CA ASN A 580 -18.60 -1.08 -2.63
C ASN A 580 -18.14 -2.46 -3.10
N PHE A 581 -16.99 -2.91 -2.63
CA PHE A 581 -16.45 -4.22 -2.96
C PHE A 581 -17.14 -5.30 -2.13
N ASN A 582 -17.85 -6.18 -2.83
CA ASN A 582 -18.36 -7.44 -2.33
C ASN A 582 -17.69 -8.59 -3.09
N TRP A 583 -17.69 -9.78 -2.47
CA TRP A 583 -16.86 -10.89 -2.93
C TRP A 583 -17.64 -12.19 -3.16
N PRO A 584 -18.64 -12.20 -4.07
CA PRO A 584 -19.27 -13.44 -4.49
C PRO A 584 -18.23 -14.26 -5.28
N PHE A 585 -17.95 -15.48 -4.83
CA PHE A 585 -16.97 -16.36 -5.46
C PHE A 585 -17.64 -17.48 -6.23
#